data_AF-A0A820HSY5-F1
#
_entry.id   AF-A0A820HSY5-F1
#
_cell.length_a   1.000
_cell.length_b   1.000
_cell.length_c   1.000
_cell.angle_alpha   90.00
_cell.angle_beta   90.00
_cell.angle_gamma   90.00
#
_symmetry.space_group_name_H-M   'P 1'
#
loop_
_entity.id
_entity.type
_entity.pdbx_description
1 polymer ?
#
loop_
_entity_poly.entity_id
_entity_poly.type
_entity_poly.pdbx_seq_one_letter_code
_entity_poly.pdbx_strand_id
1 'polypeptide(L)' 'MDLKPENILLTSIDKPILKIADFGVAQYIGRRGSTSIRGTLLYMAPEILSSLPYDNRVDLWSVGVILY' A
#
# COMPACT_ATOMS: atom_id res chain seq x y z
N MET A 1 -2.17 1.77 -1.96
CA MET A 1 -1.04 2.71 -2.07
C MET A 1 -0.55 3.28 -0.74
N ASP A 2 -0.93 2.73 0.42
CA ASP A 2 -0.32 3.09 1.72
C ASP A 2 -0.38 1.92 2.71
N LEU A 3 -0.02 0.72 2.22
CA LEU A 3 0.15 -0.42 3.10
C LEU A 3 1.45 -0.26 3.87
N LYS A 4 1.31 -0.24 5.19
CA LYS A 4 2.37 -0.14 6.18
C LYS A 4 1.91 -0.79 7.48
N PRO A 5 2.81 -1.23 8.37
CA PRO A 5 2.43 -1.88 9.62
C PRO A 5 1.47 -1.05 10.47
N GLU A 6 1.60 0.28 10.47
CA GLU A 6 0.73 1.19 11.22
C GLU A 6 -0.73 1.15 10.74
N ASN A 7 -0.97 0.76 9.49
CA ASN A 7 -2.31 0.63 8.89
C ASN A 7 -2.85 -0.81 8.96
N ILE A 8 -2.13 -1.73 9.63
CA ILE A 8 -2.53 -3.12 9.81
C ILE A 8 -2.93 -3.32 11.27
N LEU A 9 -4.23 -3.46 11.51
CA LEU A 9 -4.80 -3.60 12.84
C LEU A 9 -5.14 -5.06 13.13
N LEU A 10 -4.99 -5.46 14.39
CA LEU A 10 -5.41 -6.76 14.89
C LEU A 10 -6.66 -6.60 15.76
N THR A 11 -7.66 -7.45 15.55
CA THR A 11 -8.91 -7.39 16.34
C THR A 11 -8.74 -7.74 17.81
N SER A 12 -7.75 -8.57 18.13
CA SER A 12 -7.51 -9.13 19.46
C SER A 12 -6.08 -9.68 19.55
N ILE A 13 -5.59 -9.88 20.77
CA ILE A 13 -4.32 -10.60 21.03
C ILE A 13 -4.55 -12.11 20.87
N ASP A 14 -5.66 -12.62 21.41
CA ASP A 14 -6.05 -14.02 21.26
C ASP A 14 -6.82 -14.23 19.95
N LYS A 15 -6.28 -15.07 19.06
CA LYS A 15 -6.81 -15.36 17.71
C LYS A 15 -7.02 -14.09 16.87
N PRO A 16 -5.93 -13.37 16.53
CA PRO A 16 -6.02 -12.10 15.82
C PRO A 16 -6.63 -12.28 14.43
N ILE A 17 -7.58 -11.41 14.08
CA ILE A 17 -8.01 -11.18 12.70
C ILE A 17 -7.35 -9.88 12.23
N LEU A 18 -6.66 -9.94 11.10
CA LEU A 18 -6.03 -8.79 10.48
C LEU A 18 -7.06 -7.94 9.75
N LYS A 19 -7.03 -6.63 9.98
CA LYS A 19 -7.84 -5.63 9.27
C LYS A 19 -6.97 -4.51 8.74
N ILE A 20 -7.23 -4.10 7.51
CA ILE A 20 -6.57 -2.94 6.90
C ILE A 20 -7.34 -1.69 7.31
N ALA A 21 -6.62 -0.65 7.72
CA ALA A 21 -7.13 0.66 8.05
C ALA A 21 -6.53 1.73 7.14
N ASP A 22 -7.03 2.96 7.28
CA ASP A 22 -6.60 4.15 6.54
C ASP A 22 -6.68 4.03 5.02
N PHE A 23 -7.86 4.35 4.49
CA PHE A 23 -8.14 4.42 3.06
C PHE A 23 -8.05 5.85 2.51
N GLY A 24 -7.41 6.79 3.23
CA GLY A 24 -7.38 8.21 2.87
C GLY A 24 -6.76 8.51 1.50
N VAL A 25 -5.89 7.62 1.01
CA VAL A 25 -5.26 7.70 -0.32
C VAL A 25 -5.69 6.56 -1.26
N ALA A 26 -6.71 5.78 -0.89
CA ALA A 26 -7.24 4.73 -1.74
C ALA A 26 -7.87 5.34 -3.01
N GLN A 27 -7.53 4.77 -4.17
CA GLN A 27 -8.01 5.27 -5.44
C GLN A 27 -8.30 4.11 -6.38
N TYR A 28 -9.40 4.22 -7.14
CA TYR A 28 -9.65 3.33 -8.26
C TYR A 28 -8.68 3.64 -9.39
N ILE A 29 -7.80 2.70 -9.70
CA ILE A 29 -6.88 2.80 -10.84
C ILE A 29 -7.54 2.11 -12.02
N GLY A 30 -7.97 2.92 -13.01
CA GLY A 30 -8.49 2.41 -14.27
C GLY A 30 -7.38 1.88 -15.19
N ARG A 31 -7.75 1.46 -16.40
CA ARG A 31 -6.83 0.86 -17.40
C ARG A 31 -5.58 1.70 -17.74
N ARG A 32 -5.59 3.01 -17.51
CA ARG A 32 -4.48 3.90 -17.83
C ARG A 32 -3.40 3.99 -16.75
N GLY A 33 -3.58 3.30 -15.62
CA GLY A 33 -2.70 3.42 -14.47
C GLY A 33 -2.83 4.79 -13.79
N SER A 34 -1.99 5.02 -12.78
CA SER A 34 -1.81 6.32 -12.14
C SER A 34 -0.33 6.69 -12.14
N THR A 35 -0.02 7.98 -12.11
CA THR A 35 1.34 8.53 -11.98
C THR A 35 1.51 9.41 -10.75
N SER A 36 0.46 9.52 -9.91
CA SER A 36 0.52 10.35 -8.71
C SER A 36 1.42 9.69 -7.67
N ILE A 37 2.38 10.45 -7.15
CA ILE A 37 3.21 10.04 -6.00
C ILE A 37 2.37 10.18 -4.73
N ARG A 38 2.07 9.06 -4.07
CA ARG A 38 1.29 8.97 -2.82
C ARG A 38 1.73 7.77 -2.00
N GLY A 39 1.52 7.83 -0.69
CA GLY A 39 1.87 6.78 0.27
C GLY A 39 3.02 7.17 1.21
N THR A 40 3.47 6.20 1.99
CA THR A 40 4.60 6.35 2.92
C THR A 40 5.91 5.92 2.25
N LEU A 41 6.91 6.82 2.21
CA LEU A 41 8.12 6.71 1.38
C LEU A 41 8.83 5.35 1.46
N LEU A 42 8.95 4.78 2.65
CA LEU A 42 9.67 3.51 2.89
C LEU A 42 8.95 2.29 2.30
N TYR A 43 7.65 2.37 2.06
CA TYR A 43 6.82 1.28 1.53
C TYR A 43 6.43 1.49 0.07
N MET A 44 6.88 2.57 -0.58
CA MET A 44 6.57 2.86 -1.98
C MET A 44 7.37 1.96 -2.92
N ALA A 45 6.70 1.51 -3.99
CA ALA A 45 7.33 0.82 -5.10
C ALA A 45 8.25 1.78 -5.90
N PRO A 46 9.35 1.29 -6.47
CA PRO A 46 10.31 2.13 -7.20
C PRO A 46 9.71 2.86 -8.40
N GLU A 47 8.70 2.26 -9.05
CA GLU A 47 7.96 2.89 -10.15
C GLU A 47 7.16 4.12 -9.70
N ILE A 48 6.65 4.14 -8.46
CA ILE A 48 5.99 5.33 -7.89
C ILE A 48 7.02 6.44 -7.70
N LEU A 49 8.18 6.11 -7.13
CA LEU A 49 9.28 7.07 -6.90
C LEU A 49 9.82 7.63 -8.22
N SER A 50 9.79 6.82 -9.28
CA SER A 50 10.22 7.21 -10.62
C SER A 50 9.14 7.94 -11.43
N SER A 51 7.97 8.24 -10.84
CA SER A 51 6.81 8.85 -11.52
C SER A 51 6.35 8.08 -12.76
N LEU A 52 6.59 6.76 -12.78
CA LEU A 52 6.15 5.90 -13.87
C LEU A 52 4.69 5.51 -13.67
N PRO A 53 3.96 5.22 -14.75
CA PRO A 53 2.62 4.66 -14.65
C PRO A 53 2.64 3.34 -13.89
N TYR A 54 1.80 3.24 -12.86
CA TYR A 54 1.68 2.03 -12.05
C TYR A 54 0.24 1.53 -11.97
N ASP A 55 0.10 0.26 -11.57
CA ASP A 55 -1.17 -0.40 -11.32
C ASP A 55 -1.27 -0.86 -9.85
N ASN A 56 -2.22 -1.73 -9.54
CA ASN A 56 -2.44 -2.24 -8.18
C ASN A 56 -1.29 -3.11 -7.63
N ARG A 57 -0.29 -3.49 -8.44
CA ARG A 57 0.86 -4.28 -7.99
C ARG A 57 1.79 -3.52 -7.06
N VAL A 58 1.71 -2.20 -7.02
CA VAL A 58 2.47 -1.39 -6.06
C VAL A 58 2.15 -1.75 -4.60
N ASP A 59 0.93 -2.22 -4.33
CA ASP A 59 0.55 -2.70 -2.99
C ASP A 59 1.24 -4.03 -2.65
N LEU A 60 1.54 -4.86 -3.64
CA LEU A 60 2.30 -6.11 -3.44
C LEU A 60 3.75 -5.81 -3.06
N TRP A 61 4.35 -4.76 -3.63
CA TRP A 61 5.67 -4.28 -3.21
C TRP A 61 5.66 -3.88 -1.74
N SER A 62 4.70 -3.05 -1.32
CA SER A 62 4.57 -2.64 0.08
C SER A 62 4.44 -3.83 1.03
N VAL A 63 3.68 -4.86 0.66
CA VAL A 63 3.59 -6.13 1.42
C VAL A 63 4.94 -6.83 1.50
N GLY A 64 5.70 -6.87 0.40
CA GLY A 64 7.06 -7.42 0.40
C GLY A 64 7.99 -6.70 1.38
N VAL A 65 7.91 -5.38 1.45
CA VAL A 65 8.66 -4.57 2.43
C VAL A 65 8.22 -4.84 3.86
N ILE A 66 6.92 -5.03 4.11
CA ILE A 66 6.37 -5.33 5.45
C ILE A 66 6.81 -6.70 5.97
N LEU A 67 7.01 -7.68 5.08
CA LEU A 67 7.35 -9.07 5.44
C LEU A 67 8.85 -9.31 5.66
N TYR A 68 9.72 -8.39 5.26
CA TYR A 68 11.17 -8.48 5.43
C TYR A 68 11.58 -8.00 6.82
#